data_AF-A0A2A5M498-F1
#
_entry.id   AF-A0A2A5M498-F1
#
_cell.length_a   1.000
_cell.length_b   1.000
_cell.length_c   1.000
_cell.angle_alpha   90.00
_cell.angle_beta   90.00
_cell.angle_gamma   90.00
#
_symmetry.space_group_name_H-M   'P 1'
#
loop_
_entity.id
_entity.type
_entity.pdbx_description
1 polymer ?
#
loop_
_entity_poly.entity_id
_entity_poly.type
_entity_poly.pdbx_seq_one_letter_code
_entity_poly.pdbx_strand_id
1 'polypeptide(L)'
;VISIIASIHGNYYTALIYIILSLICDGLDGRVARLTNSTSKFGVEFDSLADLVAFGVAPAVLFYMAIGYDFGKLGSLITAFFVVFGAIRLARFNVTTGTYEPSVFIGLPIPTAAVVSAIWTYAFISYDFLKPYGV
;
A
#
# COMPACT_ATOMS: atom_id res chain seq x y z
N VAL A 1 2.32 -5.51 9.17
CA VAL A 1 1.64 -6.65 9.85
C VAL A 1 0.52 -6.21 10.79
N ILE A 2 0.75 -5.30 11.73
CA ILE A 2 -0.30 -4.85 12.69
C ILE A 2 -1.54 -4.28 11.96
N SER A 3 -1.34 -3.54 10.87
CA SER A 3 -2.44 -3.07 10.00
C SER A 3 -3.27 -4.22 9.40
N ILE A 4 -2.63 -5.31 8.97
CA ILE A 4 -3.31 -6.49 8.39
C ILE A 4 -4.19 -7.14 9.46
N ILE A 5 -3.65 -7.31 10.67
CA ILE A 5 -4.38 -7.88 11.80
C ILE A 5 -5.57 -6.98 12.17
N ALA A 6 -5.39 -5.66 12.22
CA ALA A 6 -6.48 -4.72 12.49
C ALA A 6 -7.57 -4.77 11.39
N SER A 7 -7.17 -4.94 10.13
CA SER A 7 -8.11 -5.12 9.00
C SER A 7 -8.93 -6.40 9.16
N ILE A 8 -8.31 -7.50 9.57
CA ILE A 8 -8.98 -8.79 9.80
C ILE A 8 -10.00 -8.70 10.94
N HIS A 9 -9.70 -7.93 11.99
CA HIS A 9 -10.63 -7.68 13.10
C HIS A 9 -11.76 -6.68 12.76
N GLY A 10 -11.84 -6.22 11.50
CA GLY A 10 -12.85 -5.25 11.05
C GLY A 10 -12.58 -3.80 11.50
N ASN A 11 -11.43 -3.53 12.13
CA ASN A 11 -11.05 -2.18 12.53
C ASN A 11 -10.23 -1.48 11.44
N TYR A 12 -10.93 -1.07 10.38
CA TYR A 12 -10.33 -0.45 9.21
C TYR A 12 -9.69 0.92 9.51
N TYR A 13 -10.24 1.67 10.46
CA TYR A 13 -9.72 2.99 10.83
C TYR A 13 -8.32 2.89 11.46
N THR A 14 -8.15 1.97 12.40
CA THR A 14 -6.83 1.72 13.01
C THR A 14 -5.86 1.12 11.99
N ALA A 15 -6.34 0.26 11.08
CA ALA A 15 -5.51 -0.29 10.02
C ALA A 15 -4.95 0.79 9.07
N LEU A 16 -5.76 1.78 8.71
CA LEU A 16 -5.35 2.95 7.92
C LEU A 16 -4.27 3.78 8.62
N ILE A 17 -4.45 4.07 9.92
CA ILE A 17 -3.47 4.80 10.71
C ILE A 17 -2.12 4.08 10.70
N TYR A 18 -2.10 2.76 10.84
CA TYR A 18 -0.85 1.99 10.80
C TYR A 18 -0.18 1.97 9.43
N ILE A 19 -0.93 2.03 8.32
CA ILE A 19 -0.33 2.14 6.98
C ILE A 19 0.34 3.51 6.84
N ILE A 20 -0.33 4.58 7.27
CA ILE A 20 0.24 5.94 7.26
C ILE A 20 1.48 6.00 8.16
N LEU A 21 1.43 5.39 9.33
CA LEU A 21 2.59 5.31 10.23
C LEU A 21 3.76 4.59 9.57
N SER A 22 3.52 3.50 8.83
CA SER A 22 4.57 2.80 8.09
C SER A 22 5.20 3.66 7.00
N LEU A 23 4.43 4.55 6.34
CA LEU A 23 4.95 5.53 5.36
C LEU A 23 5.93 6.52 5.99
N ILE A 24 5.63 6.96 7.21
CA ILE A 24 6.50 7.88 7.94
C ILE A 24 7.79 7.17 8.37
N CYS A 25 7.68 5.92 8.85
CA CYS A 25 8.83 5.11 9.24
C CYS A 25 9.75 4.79 8.05
N ASP A 26 9.19 4.33 6.93
CA ASP A 26 9.94 4.07 5.68
C ASP A 26 10.73 5.31 5.22
N GLY A 27 10.07 6.48 5.19
CA GLY A 27 10.74 7.73 4.84
C GLY A 27 11.85 8.17 5.81
N LEU A 28 11.76 7.76 7.09
CA LEU A 28 12.79 8.03 8.09
C LEU A 28 13.96 7.06 7.97
N ASP A 29 13.70 5.76 7.84
CA ASP A 29 14.73 4.71 7.75
C ASP A 29 15.52 4.84 6.44
N GLY A 30 14.86 5.16 5.33
CA GLY A 30 15.53 5.46 4.06
C GLY A 30 16.43 6.69 4.11
N ARG A 31 16.12 7.69 4.95
CA ARG A 31 16.98 8.87 5.18
C ARG A 31 18.15 8.56 6.12
N VAL A 32 17.91 7.79 7.17
CA VAL A 32 18.95 7.36 8.12
C VAL A 32 19.96 6.44 7.45
N ALA A 33 19.51 5.53 6.58
CA ALA A 33 20.37 4.65 5.79
C ALA A 33 21.29 5.43 4.83
N ARG A 34 20.80 6.51 4.21
CA ARG A 34 21.65 7.41 3.38
C ARG A 34 22.66 8.20 4.19
N LEU A 35 22.29 8.65 5.39
CA LEU A 35 23.17 9.44 6.25
C LEU A 35 24.31 8.62 6.89
N THR A 36 24.07 7.34 7.15
CA THR A 36 25.04 6.46 7.82
C THR A 36 26.08 5.82 6.89
N ASN A 37 25.99 6.02 5.57
CA ASN A 37 26.90 5.42 4.56
C ASN A 37 27.14 3.91 4.73
N SER A 38 26.25 3.22 5.45
CA SER A 38 26.35 1.79 5.77
C SER A 38 25.26 1.01 5.01
N THR A 39 25.12 1.30 3.72
CA THR A 39 24.15 0.65 2.86
C THR A 39 24.69 -0.69 2.38
N SER A 40 24.52 -1.73 3.21
CA SER A 40 24.74 -3.11 2.75
C SER A 40 23.73 -3.45 1.64
N LYS A 41 24.18 -4.10 0.56
CA LYS A 41 23.30 -4.60 -0.52
C LYS A 41 22.14 -5.43 0.03
N PHE A 42 22.39 -6.19 1.10
CA PHE A 42 21.34 -6.96 1.77
C PHE A 42 20.27 -6.09 2.42
N GLY A 43 20.66 -4.96 3.03
CA GLY A 43 19.73 -4.04 3.69
C GLY A 43 18.80 -3.35 2.70
N VAL A 44 19.31 -2.96 1.52
CA VAL A 44 18.52 -2.33 0.45
C VAL A 44 17.46 -3.29 -0.10
N GLU A 45 17.82 -4.56 -0.32
CA GLU A 45 16.86 -5.58 -0.74
C GLU A 45 15.83 -5.87 0.35
N PHE A 46 16.24 -5.89 1.62
CA PHE A 46 15.35 -6.13 2.76
C PHE A 46 14.33 -5.00 2.95
N ASP A 47 14.75 -3.74 2.82
CA ASP A 47 13.91 -2.54 2.85
C ASP A 47 12.83 -2.61 1.78
N SER A 48 13.22 -2.94 0.55
CA SER A 48 12.29 -3.14 -0.58
C SER A 48 11.24 -4.25 -0.31
N LEU A 49 11.63 -5.35 0.35
CA LEU A 49 10.69 -6.40 0.75
C LEU A 49 9.74 -5.93 1.86
N ALA A 50 10.23 -5.13 2.82
CA ALA A 50 9.41 -4.56 3.88
C ALA A 50 8.38 -3.58 3.31
N ASP A 51 8.79 -2.73 2.37
CA ASP A 51 7.92 -1.78 1.65
C ASP A 51 6.82 -2.47 0.85
N LEU A 52 7.15 -3.60 0.20
CA LEU A 52 6.16 -4.41 -0.50
C LEU A 52 5.04 -4.86 0.47
N VAL A 53 5.42 -5.31 1.66
CA VAL A 53 4.45 -5.78 2.65
C VAL A 53 3.67 -4.61 3.26
N ALA A 54 4.33 -3.48 3.53
CA ALA A 54 3.73 -2.29 4.11
C ALA A 54 2.77 -1.57 3.16
N PHE A 55 3.17 -1.33 1.91
CA PHE A 55 2.41 -0.53 0.94
C PHE A 55 1.70 -1.35 -0.14
N GLY A 56 2.11 -2.59 -0.35
CA GLY A 56 1.41 -3.50 -1.27
C GLY A 56 0.40 -4.35 -0.52
N VAL A 57 0.90 -5.23 0.36
CA VAL A 57 0.08 -6.28 0.99
C VAL A 57 -0.91 -5.71 2.01
N ALA A 58 -0.49 -4.81 2.90
CA ALA A 58 -1.36 -4.27 3.94
C ALA A 58 -2.62 -3.55 3.40
N PRO A 59 -2.51 -2.58 2.46
CA PRO A 59 -3.69 -1.94 1.87
C PRO A 59 -4.50 -2.90 0.99
N ALA A 60 -3.86 -3.87 0.32
CA ALA A 60 -4.56 -4.88 -0.46
C ALA A 60 -5.49 -5.74 0.43
N VAL A 61 -5.00 -6.20 1.58
CA VAL A 61 -5.81 -6.96 2.54
C VAL A 61 -6.89 -6.08 3.16
N LEU A 62 -6.58 -4.82 3.49
CA LEU A 62 -7.59 -3.87 3.98
C LEU A 62 -8.74 -3.72 2.98
N PHE A 63 -8.43 -3.54 1.70
CA PHE A 63 -9.44 -3.41 0.64
C PHE A 63 -10.25 -4.70 0.44
N TYR A 64 -9.58 -5.86 0.49
CA TYR A 64 -10.27 -7.15 0.40
C TYR A 64 -11.24 -7.36 1.56
N MET A 65 -10.83 -7.04 2.78
CA MET A 65 -11.67 -7.23 3.97
C MET A 65 -12.82 -6.22 4.03
N ALA A 66 -12.60 -4.99 3.54
CA ALA A 66 -13.60 -3.92 3.59
C ALA A 66 -14.68 -4.03 2.48
N ILE A 67 -14.28 -4.40 1.25
CA ILE A 67 -15.17 -4.37 0.07
C ILE A 67 -15.07 -5.67 -0.72
N GLY A 68 -13.86 -6.24 -0.84
CA GLY A 68 -13.62 -7.41 -1.70
C GLY A 68 -14.27 -8.71 -1.23
N TYR A 69 -14.65 -8.82 0.05
CA TYR A 69 -15.30 -10.00 0.62
C TYR A 69 -16.64 -10.29 -0.05
N ASP A 70 -17.43 -9.25 -0.34
CA ASP A 70 -18.74 -9.38 -0.99
C ASP A 70 -18.65 -9.83 -2.47
N PHE A 71 -17.50 -9.58 -3.11
CA PHE A 71 -17.23 -9.99 -4.50
C PHE A 71 -16.60 -11.40 -4.61
N GLY A 72 -16.38 -12.09 -3.49
CA GLY A 72 -15.90 -13.47 -3.44
C GLY A 72 -14.59 -13.71 -4.20
N LYS A 73 -14.61 -14.62 -5.19
CA LYS A 73 -13.43 -15.01 -6.00
C LYS A 73 -12.86 -13.88 -6.87
N LEU A 74 -13.69 -12.95 -7.32
CA LEU A 74 -13.21 -11.82 -8.13
C LEU A 74 -12.48 -10.79 -7.25
N GLY A 75 -12.97 -10.59 -6.02
CA GLY A 75 -12.31 -9.74 -5.03
C GLY A 75 -10.88 -10.22 -4.72
N SER A 76 -10.69 -11.52 -4.48
CA SER A 76 -9.37 -12.07 -4.19
C SER A 76 -8.41 -11.98 -5.38
N LEU A 77 -8.93 -12.17 -6.60
CA LEU A 77 -8.13 -12.05 -7.83
C LEU A 77 -7.63 -10.62 -8.06
N ILE A 78 -8.51 -9.62 -7.90
CA ILE A 78 -8.17 -8.20 -8.08
C ILE A 78 -7.14 -7.76 -7.03
N THR A 79 -7.33 -8.17 -5.77
CA THR A 79 -6.37 -7.91 -4.69
C THR A 79 -5.02 -8.56 -4.97
N ALA A 80 -4.99 -9.79 -5.46
CA ALA A 80 -3.74 -10.47 -5.85
C ALA A 80 -3.03 -9.72 -6.99
N PHE A 81 -3.74 -9.31 -8.03
CA PHE A 81 -3.17 -8.51 -9.12
C PHE A 81 -2.61 -7.18 -8.61
N PHE A 82 -3.30 -6.50 -7.70
CA PHE A 82 -2.80 -5.25 -7.10
C PHE A 82 -1.44 -5.45 -6.41
N VAL A 83 -1.30 -6.50 -5.60
CA VAL A 83 -0.02 -6.83 -4.93
C VAL A 83 1.06 -7.17 -5.96
N VAL A 84 0.73 -7.98 -6.98
CA VAL A 84 1.68 -8.38 -8.03
C VAL A 84 2.18 -7.18 -8.84
N PHE A 85 1.28 -6.29 -9.27
CA PHE A 85 1.68 -5.08 -10.00
C PHE A 85 2.47 -4.12 -9.12
N GLY A 86 2.11 -4.00 -7.83
CA GLY A 86 2.89 -3.28 -6.83
C GLY A 86 4.31 -3.83 -6.70
N ALA A 87 4.45 -5.16 -6.63
CA ALA A 87 5.75 -5.84 -6.57
C ALA A 87 6.62 -5.56 -7.79
N ILE A 88 6.04 -5.67 -8.99
CA ILE A 88 6.76 -5.40 -10.25
C ILE A 88 7.27 -3.95 -10.29
N ARG A 89 6.45 -2.99 -9.82
CA ARG A 89 6.87 -1.57 -9.77
C ARG A 89 8.04 -1.38 -8.80
N LEU A 90 7.99 -1.97 -7.61
CA LEU A 90 9.06 -1.87 -6.62
C LEU A 90 10.35 -2.53 -7.10
N ALA A 91 10.24 -3.73 -7.69
CA ALA A 91 11.37 -4.43 -8.29
C ALA A 91 12.03 -3.62 -9.40
N ARG A 92 11.25 -2.96 -10.27
CA ARG A 92 11.79 -2.05 -11.29
C ARG A 92 12.49 -0.83 -10.68
N PHE A 93 11.96 -0.27 -9.60
CA PHE A 93 12.57 0.85 -8.90
C PHE A 93 13.94 0.45 -8.30
N ASN A 94 13.99 -0.69 -7.59
CA ASN A 94 15.22 -1.20 -6.98
C ASN A 94 16.33 -1.54 -7.99
N VAL A 95 15.97 -2.05 -9.19
CA VAL A 95 16.96 -2.34 -10.25
C VAL A 95 17.46 -1.06 -10.94
N THR A 96 16.60 -0.03 -11.02
CA THR A 96 16.91 1.25 -11.69
C THR A 96 17.81 2.14 -10.82
N THR A 97 17.62 2.15 -9.50
CA THR A 97 18.47 2.87 -8.54
C THR A 97 19.89 2.34 -8.45
N GLY A 98 20.14 1.08 -8.85
CA GLY A 98 21.47 0.49 -8.93
C GLY A 98 22.30 0.87 -10.16
N THR A 99 21.72 1.51 -11.18
CA THR A 99 22.40 1.76 -12.47
C THR A 99 22.28 3.18 -13.03
N TYR A 100 21.30 3.97 -12.61
CA TYR A 100 21.12 5.36 -13.07
C TYR A 100 20.65 6.23 -11.92
N GLU A 101 21.23 7.43 -11.73
CA GLU A 101 20.53 8.52 -11.06
C GLU A 101 19.34 8.94 -11.93
N PRO A 102 18.07 8.78 -11.52
CA PRO A 102 16.96 9.29 -12.32
C PRO A 102 16.38 10.49 -11.58
N SER A 103 16.79 11.69 -12.00
CA SER A 103 16.29 12.98 -11.54
C SER A 103 14.83 13.27 -11.95
N VAL A 104 14.04 12.27 -12.32
CA VAL A 104 12.67 12.46 -12.81
C VAL A 104 11.77 11.34 -12.29
N PHE A 105 10.85 11.71 -11.41
CA PHE A 105 9.68 10.92 -11.06
C PHE A 105 8.83 10.73 -12.34
N ILE A 106 8.84 9.53 -12.92
CA ILE A 106 7.95 9.17 -14.03
C ILE A 106 6.95 8.13 -13.53
N GLY A 107 5.71 8.56 -13.35
CA GLY A 107 4.56 7.70 -13.08
C GLY A 107 3.54 8.38 -12.17
N LEU A 108 2.26 8.10 -12.41
CA LEU A 108 1.19 8.61 -11.54
C LEU A 108 1.46 8.14 -10.10
N PRO A 109 1.47 9.05 -9.11
CA PRO A 109 1.75 8.70 -7.74
C PRO A 109 0.70 7.69 -7.25
N ILE A 110 1.13 6.50 -6.87
CA ILE A 110 0.30 5.58 -6.07
C ILE A 110 -0.39 6.28 -4.89
N PRO A 111 0.21 7.29 -4.22
CA PRO A 111 -0.50 8.02 -3.17
C PRO A 111 -1.76 8.77 -3.64
N THR A 112 -1.82 9.31 -4.87
CA THR A 112 -3.06 9.96 -5.33
C THR A 112 -4.16 8.95 -5.61
N ALA A 113 -3.83 7.77 -6.15
CA ALA A 113 -4.80 6.69 -6.32
C ALA A 113 -5.32 6.15 -4.96
N ALA A 114 -4.44 6.05 -3.96
CA ALA A 114 -4.81 5.65 -2.60
C ALA A 114 -5.71 6.71 -1.92
N VAL A 115 -5.41 7.99 -2.08
CA VAL A 115 -6.24 9.08 -1.52
C VAL A 115 -7.60 9.13 -2.20
N VAL A 116 -7.67 9.00 -3.52
CA VAL A 116 -8.94 9.01 -4.25
C VAL A 116 -9.82 7.82 -3.88
N SER A 117 -9.25 6.62 -3.73
CA SER A 117 -10.00 5.43 -3.30
C SER A 117 -10.45 5.51 -1.84
N ALA A 118 -9.65 6.09 -0.95
CA ALA A 118 -10.02 6.34 0.44
C ALA A 118 -11.16 7.38 0.55
N ILE A 119 -11.08 8.48 -0.19
CA ILE A 119 -12.14 9.51 -0.24
C ILE A 119 -13.43 8.93 -0.80
N TRP A 120 -13.36 8.13 -1.87
CA TRP A 120 -14.52 7.49 -2.47
C TRP A 120 -15.22 6.54 -1.49
N THR A 121 -14.45 5.71 -0.78
CA THR A 121 -14.98 4.75 0.19
C THR A 121 -15.62 5.48 1.38
N TYR A 122 -14.99 6.55 1.87
CA TYR A 122 -15.56 7.39 2.93
C TYR A 122 -16.86 8.07 2.49
N ALA A 123 -16.90 8.62 1.28
CA ALA A 123 -18.11 9.23 0.72
C ALA A 123 -19.25 8.22 0.56
N PHE A 124 -18.95 7.00 0.15
CA PHE A 124 -19.94 5.92 0.02
C PHE A 124 -20.53 5.49 1.38
N ILE A 125 -19.70 5.47 2.44
CA ILE A 125 -20.15 5.14 3.79
C ILE A 125 -20.92 6.30 4.43
N SER A 126 -20.53 7.55 4.15
CA SER A 126 -21.09 8.74 4.81
C SER A 126 -22.37 9.26 4.16
N TYR A 127 -22.64 8.96 2.88
CA TYR A 127 -23.86 9.37 2.19
C TYR A 127 -24.75 8.17 1.89
N ASP A 128 -25.79 8.00 2.71
CA ASP A 128 -26.88 7.01 2.56
C ASP A 128 -27.66 7.16 1.21
N PHE A 129 -27.32 8.18 0.41
CA PHE A 129 -27.93 8.50 -0.89
C PHE A 129 -27.51 7.55 -2.03
N LEU A 130 -26.42 6.79 -1.87
CA LEU A 130 -25.96 5.79 -2.85
C LEU A 130 -26.38 4.36 -2.52
N LYS A 131 -27.09 4.13 -1.41
CA LYS A 131 -27.78 2.85 -1.21
C LYS A 131 -28.91 2.77 -2.25
N PRO A 132 -28.94 1.74 -3.12
CA PRO A 132 -30.16 1.42 -3.84
C PRO A 132 -31.24 1.16 -2.79
N TYR A 133 -32.43 1.76 -2.95
CA TYR A 133 -33.58 1.45 -2.12
C TYR A 133 -33.92 -0.05 -2.25
N GLY A 134 -33.72 -0.83 -1.18
CA GLY A 134 -34.07 -2.26 -1.09
C GLY A 134 -33.10 -3.16 -1.87
N VAL A 135 -32.59 -4.27 -1.38
CA VAL A 135 -33.06 -5.28 -0.41
C VAL A 135 -31.86 -5.97 0.23
#